data_AF-A0AAE3Y5C0-F1
#
_entry.id   AF-A0AAE3Y5C0-F1
#
_cell.length_a   1.000
_cell.length_b   1.000
_cell.length_c   1.000
_cell.angle_alpha   90.00
_cell.angle_beta   90.00
_cell.angle_gamma   90.00
#
_symmetry.space_group_name_H-M   'P 1'
#
loop_
_entity.id
_entity.type
_entity.pdbx_description
1 polymer ?
#
loop_
_entity_poly.entity_id
_entity_poly.type
_entity_poly.pdbx_seq_one_letter_code
_entity_poly.pdbx_strand_id
1 'polypeptide(L)'
;MQWLAHGFHGEMKYMATHGTRRARPAELVPGTVSVITARMDYLPRGTPPGDWQAVEFDRLARPGEAIVSVYARGRDYHKVMRARLAKLAARIAEEVGPFGHRAFTDSAPVLEAELASRSGQGWRGKHTLVLDRSAGSMFFLGEIYVDMALPESEPVSAHCGSCSACIDVCPTKAIVAPYRLDARRCISYLTIEHGGPIPLELRPLMGNRIYGCDDCQLICPWNKFAKKSALPDFDAREGLTGQSLAALFAWSEEDFLRFTEGSPIRRIGHERWLRNIAVALGNALRAGESGAAEALATRASDPSELVREHVAWALAQRPGR
;
A
#
# COMPACT_ATOMS: atom_id res chain seq x y z
N MET A 1 17.94 -9.67 -7.00
CA MET A 1 18.94 -8.99 -7.85
C MET A 1 18.41 -8.60 -9.23
N GLN A 2 17.76 -9.50 -9.99
CA GLN A 2 17.21 -9.18 -11.32
C GLN A 2 16.22 -7.99 -11.33
N TRP A 3 15.34 -7.90 -10.32
CA TRP A 3 14.40 -6.77 -10.18
C TRP A 3 15.10 -5.41 -10.08
N LEU A 4 16.21 -5.34 -9.35
CA LEU A 4 17.05 -4.14 -9.26
C LEU A 4 17.77 -3.87 -10.59
N ALA A 5 18.31 -4.90 -11.24
CA ALA A 5 19.02 -4.79 -12.52
C ALA A 5 18.12 -4.26 -13.64
N HIS A 6 16.83 -4.59 -13.63
CA HIS A 6 15.85 -4.06 -14.57
C HIS A 6 15.35 -2.63 -14.23
N GLY A 7 15.85 -2.02 -13.14
CA GLY A 7 15.41 -0.69 -12.71
C GLY A 7 13.98 -0.65 -12.18
N PHE A 8 13.37 -1.80 -11.88
CA PHE A 8 11.94 -1.89 -11.50
C PHE A 8 11.64 -1.29 -10.12
N HIS A 9 12.66 -0.85 -9.38
CA HIS A 9 12.52 -0.16 -8.09
C HIS A 9 12.23 1.34 -8.22
N GLY A 10 12.33 1.90 -9.43
CA GLY A 10 12.16 3.34 -9.64
C GLY A 10 13.11 4.16 -8.75
N GLU A 11 12.56 5.13 -8.02
CA GLU A 11 13.31 6.05 -7.17
C GLU A 11 13.58 5.51 -5.76
N MET A 12 13.14 4.28 -5.43
CA MET A 12 13.37 3.66 -4.12
C MET A 12 14.84 3.22 -3.95
N LYS A 13 15.77 4.18 -3.90
CA LYS A 13 17.22 3.95 -3.79
C LYS A 13 17.59 3.05 -2.62
N TYR A 14 16.82 3.11 -1.52
CA TYR A 14 17.02 2.26 -0.34
C TYR A 14 16.91 0.75 -0.64
N MET A 15 16.21 0.38 -1.72
CA MET A 15 16.12 -1.00 -2.19
C MET A 15 17.46 -1.53 -2.72
N ALA A 16 18.30 -0.65 -3.27
CA ALA A 16 19.62 -0.98 -3.80
C ALA A 16 20.74 -0.84 -2.75
N THR A 17 20.65 0.11 -1.83
CA THR A 17 21.74 0.47 -0.91
C THR A 17 22.15 -0.64 0.07
N HIS A 18 21.25 -1.57 0.39
CA HIS A 18 21.51 -2.60 1.40
C HIS A 18 21.97 -3.95 0.82
N GLY A 19 22.09 -4.07 -0.51
CA GLY A 19 22.65 -5.25 -1.19
C GLY A 19 22.11 -6.59 -0.65
N THR A 20 23.02 -7.49 -0.29
CA THR A 20 22.71 -8.83 0.27
C THR A 20 22.33 -8.81 1.74
N ARG A 21 22.60 -7.74 2.50
CA ARG A 21 22.33 -7.67 3.95
C ARG A 21 20.85 -7.89 4.26
N ARG A 22 19.97 -7.49 3.34
CA ARG A 22 18.52 -7.69 3.42
C ARG A 22 18.07 -9.15 3.48
N ALA A 23 18.87 -10.03 2.85
CA ALA A 23 18.60 -11.47 2.78
C ALA A 23 19.31 -12.26 3.88
N ARG A 24 20.10 -11.58 4.73
CA ARG A 24 20.97 -12.20 5.73
C ARG A 24 20.71 -11.56 7.09
N PRO A 25 19.75 -12.09 7.88
CA PRO A 25 19.36 -11.50 9.15
C PRO A 25 20.52 -11.14 10.09
N ALA A 26 21.52 -12.01 10.19
CA ALA A 26 22.72 -11.79 11.02
C ALA A 26 23.61 -10.63 10.55
N GLU A 27 23.59 -10.24 9.26
CA GLU A 27 24.32 -9.07 8.75
C GLU A 27 23.54 -7.76 8.94
N LEU A 28 22.22 -7.85 9.11
CA LEU A 28 21.37 -6.71 9.41
C LEU A 28 21.36 -6.42 10.92
N VAL A 29 21.30 -7.47 11.74
CA VAL A 29 21.38 -7.42 13.21
C VAL A 29 22.32 -8.54 13.68
N PRO A 30 23.57 -8.21 14.05
CA PRO A 30 24.54 -9.19 14.56
C PRO A 30 23.96 -10.01 15.71
N GLY A 31 24.21 -11.31 15.70
CA GLY A 31 23.69 -12.24 16.71
C GLY A 31 22.31 -12.82 16.40
N THR A 32 21.63 -12.40 15.33
CA THR A 32 20.35 -13.02 14.94
C THR A 32 20.52 -14.49 14.57
N VAL A 33 19.78 -15.36 15.24
CA VAL A 33 19.75 -16.81 15.03
C VAL A 33 18.42 -17.24 14.39
N SER A 34 17.30 -16.67 14.83
CA SER A 34 15.96 -16.99 14.32
C SER A 34 15.15 -15.72 14.06
N VAL A 35 14.08 -15.86 13.27
CA VAL A 35 13.14 -14.77 12.99
C VAL A 35 11.72 -15.24 13.29
N ILE A 36 11.03 -14.51 14.15
CA ILE A 36 9.60 -14.69 14.40
C ILE A 36 8.84 -13.77 13.44
N THR A 37 8.02 -14.33 12.56
CA THR A 37 7.14 -13.54 11.69
C THR A 37 5.73 -13.49 12.27
N ALA A 38 5.20 -12.29 12.44
CA ALA A 38 3.82 -12.05 12.85
C ALA A 38 3.01 -11.45 11.70
N ARG A 39 1.70 -11.64 11.74
CA ARG A 39 0.73 -10.98 10.85
C ARG A 39 -0.36 -10.30 11.64
N MET A 40 -0.96 -9.26 11.06
CA MET A 40 -2.08 -8.54 11.67
C MET A 40 -3.09 -8.10 10.62
N ASP A 41 -4.31 -8.63 10.71
CA ASP A 41 -5.38 -8.32 9.77
C ASP A 41 -5.82 -6.86 9.87
N TYR A 42 -6.07 -6.20 8.72
CA TYR A 42 -6.38 -4.77 8.65
C TYR A 42 -7.71 -4.44 7.97
N LEU A 43 -8.47 -5.41 7.46
CA LEU A 43 -9.79 -5.12 6.90
C LEU A 43 -10.67 -4.47 7.99
N PRO A 44 -11.28 -3.28 7.77
CA PRO A 44 -11.98 -2.56 8.84
C PRO A 44 -13.07 -3.39 9.54
N ARG A 45 -13.28 -3.16 10.84
CA ARG A 45 -14.28 -3.89 11.65
C ARG A 45 -15.69 -3.70 11.12
N GLY A 46 -15.98 -2.48 10.67
CA GLY A 46 -17.26 -2.09 10.07
C GLY A 46 -17.50 -2.63 8.65
N THR A 47 -16.55 -3.35 8.04
CA THR A 47 -16.73 -3.92 6.70
C THR A 47 -17.95 -4.85 6.70
N PRO A 48 -18.96 -4.67 5.83
CA PRO A 48 -20.15 -5.52 5.84
C PRO A 48 -19.78 -6.98 5.57
N PRO A 49 -20.47 -7.96 6.21
CA PRO A 49 -20.33 -9.36 5.81
C PRO A 49 -20.82 -9.55 4.37
N GLY A 50 -20.11 -10.34 3.56
CA GLY A 50 -20.43 -10.56 2.14
C GLY A 50 -19.38 -10.01 1.18
N ASP A 51 -19.81 -9.55 0.01
CA ASP A 51 -18.95 -9.15 -1.11
C ASP A 51 -18.36 -7.74 -0.94
N TRP A 52 -17.54 -7.56 0.10
CA TRP A 52 -16.82 -6.31 0.34
C TRP A 52 -15.91 -5.94 -0.85
N GLN A 53 -15.43 -6.94 -1.60
CA GLN A 53 -14.64 -6.73 -2.82
C GLN A 53 -15.47 -6.02 -3.88
N ALA A 54 -16.72 -6.43 -4.10
CA ALA A 54 -17.64 -5.74 -5.01
C ALA A 54 -17.94 -4.30 -4.58
N VAL A 55 -18.10 -4.05 -3.27
CA VAL A 55 -18.29 -2.67 -2.77
C VAL A 55 -17.07 -1.80 -3.09
N GLU A 56 -15.86 -2.28 -2.87
CA GLU A 56 -14.65 -1.53 -3.21
C GLU A 56 -14.48 -1.37 -4.73
N PHE A 57 -14.85 -2.36 -5.54
CA PHE A 57 -14.87 -2.22 -7.01
C PHE A 57 -15.90 -1.21 -7.52
N ASP A 58 -17.10 -1.18 -6.94
CA ASP A 58 -18.13 -0.20 -7.31
C ASP A 58 -17.65 1.24 -7.07
N ARG A 59 -16.94 1.47 -5.97
CA ARG A 59 -16.35 2.78 -5.67
C ARG A 59 -15.31 3.23 -6.70
N LEU A 60 -14.60 2.30 -7.34
CA LEU A 60 -13.66 2.61 -8.44
C LEU A 60 -14.39 3.08 -9.71
N ALA A 61 -15.69 2.79 -9.85
CA ALA A 61 -16.51 3.21 -10.98
C ALA A 61 -17.13 4.62 -10.80
N ARG A 62 -16.95 5.26 -9.63
CA ARG A 62 -17.52 6.57 -9.29
C ARG A 62 -16.47 7.68 -9.51
N PRO A 63 -16.50 8.43 -10.63
CA PRO A 63 -15.37 9.27 -11.02
C PRO A 63 -15.09 10.40 -10.03
N GLY A 64 -16.12 11.01 -9.43
CA GLY A 64 -15.97 12.06 -8.42
C GLY A 64 -15.54 11.59 -7.02
N GLU A 65 -15.53 10.29 -6.73
CA GLU A 65 -15.17 9.76 -5.40
C GLU A 65 -13.66 9.58 -5.27
N ALA A 66 -13.07 10.02 -4.16
CA ALA A 66 -11.66 9.83 -3.87
C ALA A 66 -11.36 8.44 -3.29
N ILE A 67 -10.43 7.70 -3.90
CA ILE A 67 -10.09 6.35 -3.46
C ILE A 67 -8.72 6.29 -2.79
N VAL A 68 -8.75 5.92 -1.51
CA VAL A 68 -7.61 5.56 -0.68
C VAL A 68 -7.63 4.06 -0.43
N SER A 69 -6.49 3.42 -0.64
CA SER A 69 -6.28 2.00 -0.37
C SER A 69 -6.63 1.63 1.07
N VAL A 70 -7.27 0.47 1.25
CA VAL A 70 -7.87 0.02 2.50
C VAL A 70 -6.88 0.07 3.67
N TYR A 71 -5.61 -0.30 3.44
CA TYR A 71 -4.59 -0.34 4.50
C TYR A 71 -4.28 1.04 5.10
N ALA A 72 -4.53 2.12 4.36
CA ALA A 72 -4.14 3.48 4.70
C ALA A 72 -5.27 4.32 5.32
N ARG A 73 -6.48 3.77 5.43
CA ARG A 73 -7.67 4.49 5.90
C ARG A 73 -7.65 4.76 7.41
N GLY A 74 -6.95 3.94 8.18
CA GLY A 74 -6.85 4.03 9.62
C GLY A 74 -5.57 4.70 10.11
N ARG A 75 -5.11 4.27 11.29
CA ARG A 75 -3.83 4.63 11.91
C ARG A 75 -2.68 3.97 11.16
N ASP A 76 -1.55 4.67 11.17
CA ASP A 76 -0.27 4.19 10.65
C ASP A 76 0.13 2.85 11.28
N TYR A 77 0.07 1.80 10.45
CA TYR A 77 0.34 0.44 10.85
C TYR A 77 1.77 0.25 11.36
N HIS A 78 2.74 1.05 10.91
CA HIS A 78 4.12 0.96 11.41
C HIS A 78 4.18 1.20 12.92
N LYS A 79 3.36 2.12 13.44
CA LYS A 79 3.29 2.41 14.87
C LYS A 79 2.57 1.30 15.62
N VAL A 80 1.45 0.82 15.06
CA VAL A 80 0.62 -0.23 15.66
C VAL A 80 1.37 -1.56 15.73
N MET A 81 1.95 -2.00 14.60
CA MET A 81 2.73 -3.23 14.50
C MET A 81 3.95 -3.21 15.42
N ARG A 82 4.77 -2.14 15.40
CA ARG A 82 5.94 -2.05 16.30
C ARG A 82 5.56 -2.14 17.78
N ALA A 83 4.49 -1.44 18.19
CA ALA A 83 4.02 -1.50 19.57
C ALA A 83 3.55 -2.92 19.96
N ARG A 84 2.91 -3.65 19.04
CA ARG A 84 2.42 -5.02 19.28
C ARG A 84 3.57 -6.03 19.30
N LEU A 85 4.55 -5.89 18.40
CA LEU A 85 5.76 -6.71 18.40
C LEU A 85 6.60 -6.48 19.66
N ALA A 86 6.72 -5.24 20.14
CA ALA A 86 7.40 -4.94 21.40
C ALA A 86 6.71 -5.59 22.60
N LYS A 87 5.37 -5.59 22.65
CA LYS A 87 4.61 -6.32 23.67
C LYS A 87 4.82 -7.83 23.59
N LEU A 88 4.89 -8.40 22.38
CA LEU A 88 5.20 -9.81 22.20
C LEU A 88 6.61 -10.14 22.69
N ALA A 89 7.61 -9.33 22.35
CA ALA A 89 8.98 -9.52 22.81
C ALA A 89 9.09 -9.43 24.34
N ALA A 90 8.40 -8.48 24.98
CA ALA A 90 8.35 -8.37 26.44
C ALA A 90 7.76 -9.63 27.08
N ARG A 91 6.65 -10.15 26.54
CA ARG A 91 6.05 -11.42 27.03
C ARG A 91 6.96 -12.62 26.83
N ILE A 92 7.71 -12.67 25.74
CA ILE A 92 8.72 -13.73 25.56
C ILE A 92 9.80 -13.62 26.63
N ALA A 93 10.27 -12.40 26.95
CA ALA A 93 11.30 -12.17 27.96
C ALA A 93 10.84 -12.54 29.38
N GLU A 94 9.55 -12.43 29.67
CA GLU A 94 8.96 -12.91 30.94
C GLU A 94 9.11 -14.42 31.10
N GLU A 95 9.09 -15.18 30.01
CA GLU A 95 9.17 -16.65 30.03
C GLU A 95 10.60 -17.19 29.96
N VAL A 96 11.48 -16.55 29.17
CA VAL A 96 12.84 -17.08 28.89
C VAL A 96 13.97 -16.22 29.47
N GLY A 97 13.64 -15.13 30.17
CA GLY A 97 14.58 -14.12 30.61
C GLY A 97 14.99 -13.14 29.49
N PRO A 98 15.87 -12.17 29.78
CA PRO A 98 16.35 -11.21 28.79
C PRO A 98 17.05 -11.90 27.61
N PHE A 99 16.71 -11.48 26.39
CA PHE A 99 17.28 -12.00 25.15
C PHE A 99 17.48 -10.88 24.12
N GLY A 100 18.45 -11.04 23.24
CA GLY A 100 18.73 -10.10 22.16
C GLY A 100 17.65 -10.15 21.09
N HIS A 101 17.01 -9.01 20.83
CA HIS A 101 15.98 -8.94 19.80
C HIS A 101 15.86 -7.58 19.14
N ARG A 102 15.27 -7.57 17.94
CA ARG A 102 14.89 -6.35 17.23
C ARG A 102 13.65 -6.56 16.38
N ALA A 103 12.66 -5.69 16.58
CA ALA A 103 11.41 -5.70 15.83
C ALA A 103 11.48 -4.85 14.55
N PHE A 104 10.82 -5.31 13.49
CA PHE A 104 10.75 -4.68 12.18
C PHE A 104 9.34 -4.72 11.60
N THR A 105 9.04 -3.75 10.73
CA THR A 105 7.84 -3.69 9.88
C THR A 105 8.04 -2.57 8.85
N ASP A 106 8.16 -2.91 7.56
CA ASP A 106 8.17 -2.08 6.32
C ASP A 106 9.19 -0.90 6.23
N SER A 107 9.76 -0.49 7.36
CA SER A 107 10.62 0.67 7.53
C SER A 107 12.10 0.31 7.60
N ALA A 108 12.42 -0.97 7.48
CA ALA A 108 13.77 -1.50 7.50
C ALA A 108 13.96 -2.38 6.26
N PRO A 109 15.22 -2.63 5.86
CA PRO A 109 15.50 -3.36 4.63
C PRO A 109 15.36 -4.88 4.85
N VAL A 110 14.27 -5.31 5.47
CA VAL A 110 13.89 -6.72 5.67
C VAL A 110 13.23 -7.24 4.37
N LEU A 111 13.20 -8.56 4.19
CA LEU A 111 12.46 -9.21 3.11
C LEU A 111 11.23 -9.91 3.71
N GLU A 112 10.27 -9.11 4.20
CA GLU A 112 9.12 -9.58 4.99
C GLU A 112 8.33 -10.67 4.26
N ALA A 113 8.07 -10.48 2.96
CA ALA A 113 7.32 -11.47 2.17
C ALA A 113 8.06 -12.83 2.03
N GLU A 114 9.39 -12.80 2.00
CA GLU A 114 10.21 -14.02 1.95
C GLU A 114 10.20 -14.72 3.31
N LEU A 115 10.39 -13.96 4.39
CA LEU A 115 10.36 -14.49 5.76
C LEU A 115 8.98 -15.08 6.10
N ALA A 116 7.90 -14.40 5.71
CA ALA A 116 6.54 -14.92 5.86
C ALA A 116 6.31 -16.23 5.09
N SER A 117 6.89 -16.36 3.89
CA SER A 117 6.78 -17.60 3.11
C SER A 117 7.52 -18.76 3.77
N ARG A 118 8.70 -18.49 4.32
CA ARG A 118 9.55 -19.47 5.00
C ARG A 118 9.04 -19.84 6.39
N SER A 119 8.37 -18.92 7.09
CA SER A 119 7.86 -19.13 8.45
C SER A 119 6.42 -19.66 8.48
N GLY A 120 5.91 -20.17 7.36
CA GLY A 120 4.57 -20.75 7.29
C GLY A 120 3.40 -19.76 7.36
N GLN A 121 3.65 -18.44 7.27
CA GLN A 121 2.59 -17.41 7.35
C GLN A 121 1.79 -17.26 6.05
N GLY A 122 2.26 -17.85 4.95
CA GLY A 122 1.59 -17.79 3.66
C GLY A 122 2.52 -18.11 2.50
N TRP A 123 2.09 -17.81 1.28
CA TRP A 123 2.93 -17.89 0.08
C TRP A 123 2.90 -16.58 -0.68
N ARG A 124 3.93 -16.31 -1.47
CA ARG A 124 3.93 -15.14 -2.36
C ARG A 124 2.94 -15.35 -3.51
N GLY A 125 1.97 -14.45 -3.67
CA GLY A 125 1.05 -14.41 -4.79
C GLY A 125 1.70 -13.88 -6.07
N LYS A 126 1.08 -14.12 -7.24
CA LYS A 126 1.59 -13.62 -8.54
C LYS A 126 1.68 -12.09 -8.59
N HIS A 127 0.87 -11.38 -7.79
CA HIS A 127 0.93 -9.93 -7.55
C HIS A 127 1.99 -9.50 -6.53
N THR A 128 2.87 -10.40 -6.11
CA THR A 128 4.03 -10.18 -5.23
C THR A 128 3.78 -10.02 -3.72
N LEU A 129 2.53 -9.85 -3.27
CA LEU A 129 2.19 -9.83 -1.84
C LEU A 129 2.06 -11.24 -1.27
N VAL A 130 2.05 -11.37 0.06
CA VAL A 130 1.82 -12.65 0.74
C VAL A 130 0.32 -12.95 0.79
N LEU A 131 -0.03 -14.20 0.54
CA LEU A 131 -1.36 -14.76 0.64
C LEU A 131 -1.39 -15.83 1.74
N ASP A 132 -2.43 -15.83 2.54
CA ASP A 132 -2.76 -16.84 3.53
C ASP A 132 -4.07 -17.54 3.15
N ARG A 133 -4.13 -18.85 3.38
CA ARG A 133 -5.27 -19.69 2.98
C ARG A 133 -6.55 -19.34 3.75
N SER A 134 -6.40 -18.84 4.97
CA SER A 134 -7.47 -18.51 5.90
C SER A 134 -7.76 -17.01 6.03
N ALA A 135 -6.89 -16.14 5.51
CA ALA A 135 -6.96 -14.69 5.70
C ALA A 135 -6.71 -13.85 4.43
N GLY A 136 -6.50 -14.46 3.27
CA GLY A 136 -6.26 -13.72 2.03
C GLY A 136 -4.96 -12.94 2.08
N SER A 137 -4.97 -11.65 1.77
CA SER A 137 -3.79 -10.75 1.79
C SER A 137 -4.03 -9.47 2.60
N MET A 138 -5.16 -9.36 3.30
CA MET A 138 -5.55 -8.13 4.00
C MET A 138 -4.94 -8.06 5.41
N PHE A 139 -3.62 -8.25 5.48
CA PHE A 139 -2.85 -8.18 6.72
C PHE A 139 -1.49 -7.49 6.53
N PHE A 140 -0.98 -6.89 7.61
CA PHE A 140 0.38 -6.40 7.72
C PHE A 140 1.32 -7.51 8.18
N LEU A 141 2.60 -7.39 7.82
CA LEU A 141 3.68 -8.25 8.30
C LEU A 141 4.57 -7.49 9.28
N GLY A 142 5.19 -8.24 10.18
CA GLY A 142 6.22 -7.73 11.06
C GLY A 142 7.06 -8.85 11.64
N GLU A 143 8.33 -8.55 11.87
CA GLU A 143 9.35 -9.54 12.20
C GLU A 143 10.01 -9.19 13.53
N ILE A 144 10.36 -10.19 14.31
CA ILE A 144 11.25 -10.07 15.46
C ILE A 144 12.46 -10.93 15.19
N TYR A 145 13.60 -10.29 14.98
CA TYR A 145 14.89 -10.98 14.90
C TYR A 145 15.30 -11.31 16.33
N VAL A 146 15.69 -12.56 16.59
CA VAL A 146 16.04 -13.04 17.93
C VAL A 146 17.37 -13.79 17.91
N ASP A 147 18.10 -13.76 19.01
CA ASP A 147 19.40 -14.43 19.19
C ASP A 147 19.30 -15.87 19.71
N MET A 148 18.07 -16.37 19.90
CA MET A 148 17.80 -17.75 20.29
C MET A 148 17.45 -18.63 19.09
N ALA A 149 17.80 -19.91 19.18
CA ALA A 149 17.36 -20.92 18.23
C ALA A 149 15.90 -21.30 18.50
N LEU A 150 15.07 -21.22 17.47
CA LEU A 150 13.68 -21.67 17.51
C LEU A 150 13.49 -22.84 16.53
N PRO A 151 12.56 -23.78 16.82
CA PRO A 151 12.16 -24.78 15.82
C PRO A 151 11.67 -24.09 14.54
N GLU A 152 12.14 -24.56 13.39
CA GLU A 152 11.70 -24.03 12.10
C GLU A 152 10.22 -24.39 11.86
N SER A 153 9.48 -23.44 11.29
CA SER A 153 8.13 -23.70 10.80
C SER A 153 8.19 -24.27 9.39
N GLU A 154 7.23 -25.14 9.05
CA GLU A 154 7.12 -25.65 7.68
C GLU A 154 6.73 -24.51 6.71
N PRO A 155 7.42 -24.36 5.57
CA PRO A 155 7.07 -23.37 4.57
C PRO A 155 5.75 -23.73 3.87
N VAL A 156 5.03 -22.71 3.39
CA VAL A 156 3.76 -22.92 2.66
C VAL A 156 4.00 -22.92 1.16
N SER A 157 3.47 -23.95 0.49
CA SER A 157 3.53 -24.04 -0.98
C SER A 157 2.64 -22.99 -1.67
N ALA A 158 2.99 -22.61 -2.90
CA ALA A 158 2.18 -21.65 -3.64
C ALA A 158 0.82 -22.22 -4.09
N HIS A 159 -0.25 -21.43 -3.93
CA HIS A 159 -1.63 -21.85 -4.27
C HIS A 159 -2.33 -20.99 -5.34
N CYS A 160 -1.58 -20.22 -6.15
CA CYS A 160 -2.20 -19.44 -7.23
C CYS A 160 -2.65 -20.30 -8.44
N GLY A 161 -2.03 -21.47 -8.66
CA GLY A 161 -2.32 -22.31 -9.83
C GLY A 161 -2.21 -21.55 -11.16
N SER A 162 -3.15 -21.82 -12.07
CA SER A 162 -3.24 -21.16 -13.38
C SER A 162 -3.81 -19.73 -13.33
N CYS A 163 -4.34 -19.27 -12.19
CA CYS A 163 -5.00 -17.96 -12.08
C CYS A 163 -4.08 -16.79 -12.47
N SER A 164 -4.56 -15.88 -13.31
CA SER A 164 -3.88 -14.65 -13.77
C SER A 164 -4.61 -13.37 -13.38
N ALA A 165 -5.71 -13.45 -12.63
CA ALA A 165 -6.64 -12.33 -12.43
C ALA A 165 -5.98 -11.02 -11.99
N CYS A 166 -5.01 -11.09 -11.06
CA CYS A 166 -4.28 -9.90 -10.58
C CYS A 166 -3.42 -9.22 -11.65
N ILE A 167 -2.89 -9.99 -12.60
CA ILE A 167 -2.11 -9.51 -13.75
C ILE A 167 -3.07 -8.83 -14.74
N ASP A 168 -4.20 -9.49 -15.00
CA ASP A 168 -5.19 -9.05 -15.97
C ASP A 168 -5.87 -7.74 -15.55
N VAL A 169 -6.27 -7.63 -14.27
CA VAL A 169 -6.95 -6.44 -13.75
C VAL A 169 -6.04 -5.22 -13.62
N CYS A 170 -4.72 -5.40 -13.50
CA CYS A 170 -3.79 -4.32 -13.18
C CYS A 170 -3.87 -3.20 -14.26
N PRO A 171 -4.37 -1.99 -13.93
CA PRO A 171 -4.73 -1.00 -14.95
C PRO A 171 -3.53 -0.55 -15.80
N THR A 172 -2.36 -0.45 -15.15
CA THR A 172 -1.11 0.00 -15.77
C THR A 172 -0.23 -1.15 -16.23
N LYS A 173 -0.67 -2.42 -16.09
CA LYS A 173 0.14 -3.61 -16.37
C LYS A 173 1.49 -3.57 -15.65
N ALA A 174 1.47 -3.17 -14.38
CA ALA A 174 2.66 -3.13 -13.53
C ALA A 174 3.16 -4.53 -13.15
N ILE A 175 2.28 -5.53 -13.07
CA ILE A 175 2.68 -6.92 -12.89
C ILE A 175 3.02 -7.49 -14.28
N VAL A 176 4.30 -7.49 -14.63
CA VAL A 176 4.77 -7.84 -15.98
C VAL A 176 4.90 -9.35 -16.22
N ALA A 177 4.99 -10.12 -15.12
CA ALA A 177 4.96 -11.57 -15.12
C ALA A 177 4.61 -12.06 -13.69
N PRO A 178 4.24 -13.34 -13.49
CA PRO A 178 4.10 -13.91 -12.16
C PRO A 178 5.29 -13.56 -11.25
N TYR A 179 5.01 -13.00 -10.08
CA TYR A 179 6.01 -12.62 -9.06
C TYR A 179 6.94 -11.48 -9.47
N ARG A 180 6.64 -10.79 -10.58
CA ARG A 180 7.48 -9.73 -11.13
C ARG A 180 6.66 -8.46 -11.39
N LEU A 181 6.91 -7.44 -10.58
CA LEU A 181 6.24 -6.14 -10.65
C LEU A 181 7.24 -5.06 -11.05
N ASP A 182 6.89 -4.17 -11.97
CA ASP A 182 7.61 -2.93 -12.26
C ASP A 182 6.98 -1.79 -11.45
N ALA A 183 7.67 -1.33 -10.40
CA ALA A 183 7.12 -0.33 -9.50
C ALA A 183 6.86 1.00 -10.22
N ARG A 184 7.67 1.33 -11.22
CA ARG A 184 7.53 2.58 -12.01
C ARG A 184 6.16 2.71 -12.68
N ARG A 185 5.45 1.59 -12.87
CA ARG A 185 4.10 1.55 -13.43
C ARG A 185 3.02 1.33 -12.36
N CYS A 186 3.38 0.88 -11.16
CA CYS A 186 2.42 0.54 -10.12
C CYS A 186 1.77 1.81 -9.55
N ILE A 187 0.43 1.88 -9.57
CA ILE A 187 -0.32 3.03 -9.03
C ILE A 187 0.02 3.27 -7.54
N SER A 188 0.24 2.21 -6.77
CA SER A 188 0.66 2.31 -5.37
C SER A 188 2.02 3.05 -5.24
N TYR A 189 3.02 2.65 -6.03
CA TYR A 189 4.30 3.36 -6.08
C TYR A 189 4.15 4.81 -6.58
N LEU A 190 3.39 5.04 -7.65
CA LEU A 190 3.22 6.37 -8.24
C LEU A 190 2.58 7.36 -7.26
N THR A 191 1.63 6.89 -6.45
CA THR A 191 0.93 7.73 -5.47
C THR A 191 1.70 7.90 -4.16
N ILE A 192 2.57 6.95 -3.79
CA ILE A 192 3.19 6.88 -2.46
C ILE A 192 4.72 7.07 -2.43
N GLU A 193 5.45 6.52 -3.39
CA GLU A 193 6.92 6.55 -3.39
C GLU A 193 7.49 7.52 -4.42
N HIS A 194 6.83 7.66 -5.58
CA HIS A 194 7.27 8.56 -6.65
C HIS A 194 7.10 10.02 -6.24
N GLY A 195 8.21 10.77 -6.20
CA GLY A 195 8.20 12.18 -5.81
C GLY A 195 7.83 13.12 -6.96
N GLY A 196 8.23 12.76 -8.19
CA GLY A 196 8.14 13.62 -9.37
C GLY A 196 6.80 13.59 -10.12
N PRO A 197 6.80 14.07 -11.38
CA PRO A 197 5.61 14.04 -12.22
C PRO A 197 5.22 12.62 -12.60
N ILE A 198 3.92 12.32 -12.55
CA ILE A 198 3.40 11.02 -12.98
C ILE A 198 3.47 10.97 -14.51
N PRO A 199 4.02 9.90 -15.14
CA PRO A 199 4.11 9.78 -16.59
C PRO A 199 2.75 9.96 -17.27
N LEU A 200 2.71 10.76 -18.35
CA LEU A 200 1.47 11.19 -19.02
C LEU A 200 0.61 10.01 -19.48
N GLU A 201 1.23 8.95 -19.96
CA GLU A 201 0.57 7.73 -20.43
C GLU A 201 -0.08 6.91 -19.31
N LEU A 202 0.35 7.09 -18.06
CA LEU A 202 -0.20 6.39 -16.90
C LEU A 202 -1.33 7.16 -16.23
N ARG A 203 -1.37 8.50 -16.34
CA ARG A 203 -2.38 9.35 -15.68
C ARG A 203 -3.83 8.92 -16.01
N PRO A 204 -4.22 8.62 -17.27
CA PRO A 204 -5.56 8.13 -17.58
C PRO A 204 -5.95 6.81 -16.91
N LEU A 205 -4.96 5.95 -16.65
CA LEU A 205 -5.15 4.60 -16.13
C LEU A 205 -5.30 4.56 -14.60
N MET A 206 -5.01 5.66 -13.91
CA MET A 206 -5.10 5.73 -12.44
C MET A 206 -6.54 5.78 -11.93
N GLY A 207 -7.49 6.21 -12.77
CA GLY A 207 -8.88 6.41 -12.38
C GLY A 207 -8.97 7.44 -11.24
N ASN A 208 -9.71 7.08 -10.19
CA ASN A 208 -9.95 7.91 -9.02
C ASN A 208 -9.09 7.55 -7.78
N ARG A 209 -8.00 6.79 -7.97
CA ARG A 209 -7.08 6.37 -6.92
C ARG A 209 -6.09 7.48 -6.57
N ILE A 210 -6.17 7.99 -5.34
CA ILE A 210 -5.35 9.12 -4.87
C ILE A 210 -4.26 8.71 -3.89
N TYR A 211 -4.36 7.52 -3.29
CA TYR A 211 -3.33 6.96 -2.41
C TYR A 211 -3.39 5.43 -2.37
N GLY A 212 -2.33 4.77 -2.83
CA GLY A 212 -2.29 3.32 -2.94
C GLY A 212 -3.17 2.76 -4.06
N CYS A 213 -3.19 1.43 -4.20
CA CYS A 213 -4.04 0.73 -5.16
C CYS A 213 -4.27 -0.71 -4.68
N ASP A 214 -5.53 -1.12 -4.58
CA ASP A 214 -5.89 -2.44 -4.07
C ASP A 214 -6.32 -3.42 -5.18
N ASP A 215 -6.42 -2.99 -6.45
CA ASP A 215 -7.02 -3.79 -7.54
C ASP A 215 -6.54 -5.24 -7.61
N CYS A 216 -5.21 -5.44 -7.51
CA CYS A 216 -4.60 -6.77 -7.57
C CYS A 216 -4.94 -7.64 -6.35
N GLN A 217 -5.24 -7.03 -5.21
CA GLN A 217 -5.81 -7.69 -4.03
C GLN A 217 -7.33 -7.86 -4.21
N LEU A 218 -8.07 -6.83 -4.59
CA LEU A 218 -9.53 -6.87 -4.74
C LEU A 218 -10.00 -7.94 -5.73
N ILE A 219 -9.26 -8.22 -6.80
CA ILE A 219 -9.62 -9.31 -7.73
C ILE A 219 -9.18 -10.70 -7.23
N CYS A 220 -8.30 -10.77 -6.23
CA CYS A 220 -7.70 -12.03 -5.82
C CYS A 220 -8.75 -12.94 -5.18
N PRO A 221 -8.96 -14.18 -5.67
CA PRO A 221 -10.01 -15.06 -5.16
C PRO A 221 -9.77 -15.54 -3.72
N TRP A 222 -8.54 -15.40 -3.21
CA TRP A 222 -8.20 -15.71 -1.82
C TRP A 222 -8.69 -14.64 -0.85
N ASN A 223 -8.98 -13.42 -1.30
CA ASN A 223 -9.46 -12.34 -0.44
C ASN A 223 -10.94 -12.48 -0.01
N LYS A 224 -11.67 -13.46 -0.56
CA LYS A 224 -12.93 -13.91 0.03
C LYS A 224 -12.75 -14.46 1.45
N PHE A 225 -11.53 -14.88 1.80
CA PHE A 225 -11.15 -15.34 3.14
C PHE A 225 -10.57 -14.23 4.01
N ALA A 226 -10.50 -12.98 3.53
CA ALA A 226 -9.97 -11.86 4.29
C ALA A 226 -10.66 -11.72 5.65
N LYS A 227 -9.86 -11.48 6.69
CA LYS A 227 -10.33 -11.33 8.06
C LYS A 227 -10.43 -9.85 8.41
N LYS A 228 -11.51 -9.50 9.11
CA LYS A 228 -11.64 -8.19 9.74
C LYS A 228 -10.60 -8.07 10.85
N SER A 229 -10.05 -6.87 11.00
CA SER A 229 -9.14 -6.58 12.10
C SER A 229 -9.84 -6.76 13.44
N ALA A 230 -9.10 -7.20 14.45
CA ALA A 230 -9.54 -7.12 15.84
C ALA A 230 -9.30 -5.73 16.46
N LEU A 231 -8.56 -4.85 15.79
CA LEU A 231 -8.16 -3.55 16.31
C LEU A 231 -9.00 -2.40 15.74
N PRO A 232 -9.41 -1.43 16.57
CA PRO A 232 -10.02 -0.19 16.09
C PRO A 232 -9.06 0.67 15.27
N ASP A 233 -7.75 0.50 15.46
CA ASP A 233 -6.71 1.30 14.82
C ASP A 233 -6.79 1.30 13.29
N PHE A 234 -7.36 0.26 12.67
CA PHE A 234 -7.46 0.15 11.20
C PHE A 234 -8.86 0.44 10.67
N ASP A 235 -9.78 0.89 11.51
CA ASP A 235 -11.05 1.40 11.03
C ASP A 235 -10.84 2.68 10.22
N ALA A 236 -11.68 2.88 9.20
CA ALA A 236 -11.59 4.05 8.35
C ALA A 236 -11.85 5.32 9.17
N ARG A 237 -10.96 6.29 9.04
CA ARG A 237 -11.15 7.62 9.62
C ARG A 237 -12.32 8.33 8.96
N GLU A 238 -13.06 9.08 9.76
CA GLU A 238 -14.04 10.03 9.25
C GLU A 238 -13.36 11.02 8.31
N GLY A 239 -14.04 11.38 7.22
CA GLY A 239 -13.52 12.34 6.24
C GLY A 239 -12.42 11.81 5.31
N LEU A 240 -12.10 10.50 5.30
CA LEU A 240 -11.24 9.89 4.27
C LEU A 240 -11.97 8.96 3.30
N THR A 241 -12.95 8.20 3.77
CA THR A 241 -13.72 7.27 2.92
C THR A 241 -14.99 7.95 2.44
N GLY A 242 -15.33 7.78 1.16
CA GLY A 242 -16.54 8.34 0.56
C GLY A 242 -16.51 9.85 0.30
N GLN A 243 -15.35 10.51 0.44
CA GLN A 243 -15.23 11.93 0.14
C GLN A 243 -15.10 12.18 -1.37
N SER A 244 -15.59 13.34 -1.81
CA SER A 244 -15.39 13.78 -3.20
C SER A 244 -13.94 14.23 -3.43
N LEU A 245 -13.46 14.04 -4.65
CA LEU A 245 -12.15 14.54 -5.08
C LEU A 245 -12.05 16.06 -4.88
N ALA A 246 -13.11 16.81 -5.22
CA ALA A 246 -13.14 18.26 -5.07
C ALA A 246 -12.99 18.71 -3.61
N ALA A 247 -13.64 18.02 -2.66
CA ALA A 247 -13.54 18.34 -1.23
C ALA A 247 -12.11 18.13 -0.70
N LEU A 248 -11.47 17.02 -1.07
CA LEU A 248 -10.10 16.73 -0.66
C LEU A 248 -9.05 17.62 -1.35
N PHE A 249 -9.34 18.08 -2.58
CA PHE A 249 -8.48 19.00 -3.32
C PHE A 249 -8.50 20.42 -2.73
N ALA A 250 -9.60 20.80 -2.08
CA ALA A 250 -9.77 22.08 -1.43
C ALA A 250 -9.03 22.20 -0.09
N TRP A 251 -8.49 21.10 0.45
CA TRP A 251 -7.71 21.14 1.69
C TRP A 251 -6.54 22.12 1.58
N SER A 252 -6.36 22.92 2.63
CA SER A 252 -5.11 23.61 2.86
C SER A 252 -4.03 22.63 3.34
N GLU A 253 -2.77 23.08 3.39
CA GLU A 253 -1.71 22.26 4.00
C GLU A 253 -1.99 21.99 5.49
N GLU A 254 -2.56 22.97 6.20
CA GLU A 254 -2.99 22.80 7.59
C GLU A 254 -4.07 21.72 7.73
N ASP A 255 -5.08 21.73 6.85
CA ASP A 255 -6.11 20.68 6.81
C ASP A 255 -5.49 19.32 6.54
N PHE A 256 -4.62 19.21 5.53
CA PHE A 256 -3.92 17.97 5.21
C PHE A 256 -3.16 17.43 6.43
N LEU A 257 -2.36 18.27 7.11
CA LEU A 257 -1.58 17.87 8.27
C LEU A 257 -2.45 17.42 9.44
N ARG A 258 -3.56 18.13 9.67
CA ARG A 258 -4.55 17.83 10.71
C ARG A 258 -5.27 16.51 10.45
N PHE A 259 -5.89 16.34 9.29
CA PHE A 259 -6.70 15.15 8.97
C PHE A 259 -5.87 13.89 8.75
N THR A 260 -4.62 14.03 8.29
CA THR A 260 -3.70 12.90 8.10
C THR A 260 -2.84 12.60 9.33
N GLU A 261 -3.05 13.28 10.47
CA GLU A 261 -2.25 13.04 11.67
C GLU A 261 -2.30 11.58 12.13
N GLY A 262 -1.13 10.93 12.18
CA GLY A 262 -1.02 9.52 12.56
C GLY A 262 -1.56 8.54 11.51
N SER A 263 -1.86 8.99 10.29
CA SER A 263 -2.13 8.15 9.10
C SER A 263 -0.82 7.94 8.32
N PRO A 264 -0.64 6.82 7.61
CA PRO A 264 0.51 6.65 6.73
C PRO A 264 0.50 7.67 5.57
N ILE A 265 -0.67 8.23 5.22
CA ILE A 265 -0.83 9.22 4.14
C ILE A 265 0.02 10.46 4.38
N ARG A 266 0.19 10.88 5.65
CA ARG A 266 0.94 12.10 5.99
C ARG A 266 2.36 12.12 5.41
N ARG A 267 2.96 10.96 5.15
CA ARG A 267 4.33 10.82 4.63
C ARG A 267 4.55 11.39 3.22
N ILE A 268 3.50 11.51 2.42
CA ILE A 268 3.64 11.99 1.04
C ILE A 268 3.67 13.53 0.95
N GLY A 269 3.22 14.23 1.99
CA GLY A 269 3.09 15.68 2.00
C GLY A 269 1.94 16.20 1.13
N HIS A 270 1.58 17.46 1.35
CA HIS A 270 0.42 18.10 0.71
C HIS A 270 0.60 18.29 -0.81
N GLU A 271 1.81 18.62 -1.26
CA GLU A 271 2.09 18.79 -2.69
C GLU A 271 1.75 17.52 -3.51
N ARG A 272 2.20 16.35 -3.04
CA ARG A 272 1.93 15.08 -3.73
C ARG A 272 0.48 14.63 -3.56
N TRP A 273 -0.15 14.98 -2.45
CA TRP A 273 -1.59 14.80 -2.26
C TRP A 273 -2.38 15.53 -3.35
N LEU A 274 -2.11 16.82 -3.54
CA LEU A 274 -2.72 17.63 -4.60
C LEU A 274 -2.39 17.08 -5.99
N ARG A 275 -1.13 16.72 -6.25
CA ARG A 275 -0.71 16.10 -7.53
C ARG A 275 -1.56 14.86 -7.86
N ASN A 276 -1.72 13.95 -6.90
CA ASN A 276 -2.49 12.72 -7.09
C ASN A 276 -3.97 13.02 -7.36
N ILE A 277 -4.56 13.94 -6.59
CA ILE A 277 -5.97 14.33 -6.76
C ILE A 277 -6.18 15.06 -8.09
N ALA A 278 -5.25 15.89 -8.55
CA ALA A 278 -5.35 16.54 -9.87
C ALA A 278 -5.45 15.51 -11.00
N VAL A 279 -4.67 14.41 -10.93
CA VAL A 279 -4.79 13.30 -11.90
C VAL A 279 -6.19 12.68 -11.85
N ALA A 280 -6.69 12.38 -10.65
CA ALA A 280 -8.02 11.80 -10.47
C ALA A 280 -9.13 12.74 -10.95
N LEU A 281 -9.03 14.05 -10.68
CA LEU A 281 -9.97 15.07 -11.17
C LEU A 281 -9.93 15.20 -12.69
N GLY A 282 -8.76 15.10 -13.33
CA GLY A 282 -8.68 15.06 -14.80
C GLY A 282 -9.37 13.82 -15.38
N ASN A 283 -9.24 12.66 -14.71
CA ASN A 283 -9.96 11.45 -15.08
C ASN A 283 -11.47 11.59 -14.86
N ALA A 284 -11.90 12.25 -13.78
CA ALA A 284 -13.30 12.54 -13.48
C ALA A 284 -13.90 13.52 -14.51
N LEU A 285 -13.17 14.58 -14.87
CA LEU A 285 -13.56 15.54 -15.90
C LEU A 285 -13.76 14.86 -17.26
N ARG A 286 -12.85 13.94 -17.64
CA ARG A 286 -12.99 13.12 -18.85
C ARG A 286 -14.23 12.22 -18.82
N ALA A 287 -14.65 11.80 -17.63
CA ALA A 287 -15.86 11.00 -17.43
C ALA A 287 -17.15 11.84 -17.31
N GLY A 288 -17.06 13.18 -17.41
CA GLY A 288 -18.21 14.07 -17.31
C GLY A 288 -18.63 14.43 -15.89
N GLU A 289 -17.75 14.28 -14.89
CA GLU A 289 -18.03 14.67 -13.51
C GLU A 289 -18.18 16.19 -13.37
N SER A 290 -19.35 16.62 -12.91
CA SER A 290 -19.66 18.03 -12.63
C SER A 290 -18.77 18.58 -11.51
N GLY A 291 -18.33 19.84 -11.63
CA GLY A 291 -17.51 20.48 -10.58
C GLY A 291 -16.02 20.14 -10.65
N ALA A 292 -15.60 19.16 -11.47
CA ALA A 292 -14.19 18.77 -11.57
C ALA A 292 -13.32 19.88 -12.17
N ALA A 293 -13.81 20.58 -13.19
CA ALA A 293 -13.09 21.69 -13.83
C ALA A 293 -12.95 22.89 -12.88
N GLU A 294 -14.01 23.22 -12.15
CA GLU A 294 -14.04 24.29 -11.15
C GLU A 294 -13.06 24.00 -10.01
N ALA A 295 -13.05 22.77 -9.50
CA ALA A 295 -12.10 22.34 -8.48
C ALA A 295 -10.65 22.48 -8.96
N LEU A 296 -10.34 22.00 -10.17
CA LEU A 296 -9.01 22.14 -10.78
C LEU A 296 -8.59 23.60 -10.95
N ALA A 297 -9.50 24.47 -11.38
CA ALA A 297 -9.23 25.89 -11.61
C ALA A 297 -8.76 26.62 -10.34
N THR A 298 -9.19 26.18 -9.15
CA THR A 298 -8.75 26.76 -7.86
C THR A 298 -7.23 26.66 -7.62
N ARG A 299 -6.55 25.75 -8.33
CA ARG A 299 -5.10 25.50 -8.19
C ARG A 299 -4.33 25.72 -9.49
N ALA A 300 -4.92 26.38 -10.49
CA ALA A 300 -4.25 26.66 -11.77
C ALA A 300 -2.96 27.50 -11.60
N SER A 301 -2.92 28.36 -10.57
CA SER A 301 -1.77 29.21 -10.21
C SER A 301 -1.09 28.79 -8.90
N ASP A 302 -1.21 27.52 -8.50
CA ASP A 302 -0.55 27.00 -7.29
C ASP A 302 0.97 27.27 -7.31
N PRO A 303 1.63 27.60 -6.19
CA PRO A 303 3.08 27.87 -6.18
C PRO A 303 3.94 26.68 -6.61
N SER A 304 3.47 25.43 -6.45
CA SER A 304 4.20 24.24 -6.90
C SER A 304 4.10 24.05 -8.41
N GLU A 305 5.25 23.97 -9.09
CA GLU A 305 5.32 23.63 -10.52
C GLU A 305 4.73 22.24 -10.79
N LEU A 306 4.98 21.28 -9.90
CA LEU A 306 4.47 19.93 -10.00
C LEU A 306 2.94 19.93 -9.98
N VAL A 307 2.31 20.68 -9.05
CA VAL A 307 0.86 20.79 -8.98
C VAL A 307 0.30 21.48 -10.23
N ARG A 308 0.87 22.62 -10.66
CA ARG A 308 0.43 23.34 -11.86
C ARG A 308 0.47 22.47 -13.11
N GLU A 309 1.53 21.70 -13.31
CA GLU A 309 1.66 20.79 -14.45
C GLU A 309 0.53 19.75 -14.50
N HIS A 310 0.19 19.16 -13.33
CA HIS A 310 -0.85 18.14 -13.25
C HIS A 310 -2.24 18.75 -13.40
N VAL A 311 -2.47 19.95 -12.85
CA VAL A 311 -3.71 20.71 -13.05
C VAL A 311 -3.90 21.10 -14.51
N ALA A 312 -2.86 21.59 -15.19
CA ALA A 312 -2.92 21.93 -16.61
C ALA A 312 -3.27 20.71 -17.48
N TRP A 313 -2.62 19.56 -17.22
CA TRP A 313 -2.98 18.30 -17.89
C TRP A 313 -4.43 17.88 -17.61
N ALA A 314 -4.88 18.03 -16.36
CA ALA A 314 -6.21 17.64 -15.94
C ALA A 314 -7.30 18.52 -16.59
N LEU A 315 -7.10 19.83 -16.67
CA LEU A 315 -8.00 20.77 -17.37
C LEU A 315 -8.03 20.56 -18.88
N ALA A 316 -6.97 20.02 -19.47
CA ALA A 316 -6.94 19.66 -20.89
C ALA A 316 -7.76 18.40 -21.21
N GLN A 317 -8.18 17.63 -20.20
CA GLN A 317 -9.07 16.49 -20.40
C GLN A 317 -10.44 16.99 -20.86
N ARG A 318 -11.02 16.29 -21.85
CA ARG A 318 -12.36 16.59 -22.37
C ARG A 318 -13.27 15.42 -22.07
N PRO A 319 -14.56 15.66 -21.75
CA PRO A 319 -15.55 14.59 -21.75
C PRO A 319 -15.46 13.81 -23.07
N GLY A 320 -15.46 12.48 -23.00
CA GLY A 320 -15.55 11.65 -24.20
C GLY A 320 -16.81 12.03 -24.99
N ARG A 321 -16.70 12.10 -26.33
CA ARG A 321 -17.89 12.18 -27.20
C ARG A 321 -18.68 10.90 -27.15
#